data_AF-A0A9D7Q2R6-F1
#
_entry.id   AF-A0A9D7Q2R6-F1
#
_cell.length_a   1.000
_cell.length_b   1.000
_cell.length_c   1.000
_cell.angle_alpha   90.00
_cell.angle_beta   90.00
_cell.angle_gamma   90.00
#
_symmetry.space_group_name_H-M   'P 1'
#
loop_
_entity.id
_entity.type
_entity.pdbx_description
1 polymer ?
#
loop_
_entity_poly.entity_id
_entity_poly.type
_entity_poly.pdbx_seq_one_letter_code
_entity_poly.pdbx_strand_id
1 'polypeptide(L)'
;MQVFILCTGRSGSSTFIKACKCITNFSSGHETRIKKTGDARFAFPENHIEADNRLSWFLGALENKYGNSAFYVHLIRNREATINSFNSRWKNKGSIVKAFSESILYSPTLFQTKKDKKEICSFYVDTVNTNIEMFLKNKTHKMIIHLEKIEKEFPQFWNAIHAEGDLKKATSELRIKHNRS
;
A
#
# COMPACT_ATOMS: atom_id res chain seq x y z
N MET A 1 -0.01 -16.00 -10.91
CA MET A 1 -0.61 -15.42 -9.68
C MET A 1 -0.42 -13.90 -9.63
N GLN A 2 -1.42 -13.11 -9.21
CA GLN A 2 -1.24 -11.68 -8.90
C GLN A 2 -0.98 -11.47 -7.42
N VAL A 3 -0.17 -10.46 -7.09
CA VAL A 3 0.16 -10.09 -5.72
C VAL A 3 -0.14 -8.62 -5.49
N PHE A 4 -0.91 -8.31 -4.45
CA PHE A 4 -1.31 -6.93 -4.14
C PHE A 4 -0.79 -6.49 -2.78
N ILE A 5 -0.01 -5.40 -2.76
CA ILE A 5 0.47 -4.76 -1.54
C ILE A 5 -0.48 -3.62 -1.18
N LEU A 6 -1.41 -3.91 -0.26
CA LEU A 6 -2.41 -2.98 0.24
C LEU A 6 -1.86 -2.22 1.45
N CYS A 7 -2.02 -0.90 1.45
CA CYS A 7 -1.58 -0.05 2.56
C CYS A 7 -2.32 1.28 2.57
N THR A 8 -2.20 2.01 3.68
CA THR A 8 -2.65 3.40 3.83
C THR A 8 -1.94 4.38 2.89
N GLY A 9 -0.77 3.99 2.36
CA GLY A 9 0.25 4.91 1.89
C GLY A 9 1.10 5.41 3.06
N ARG A 10 2.32 5.86 2.76
CA ARG A 10 3.36 6.23 3.76
C ARG A 10 3.82 5.08 4.67
N SER A 11 3.58 3.84 4.23
CA SER A 11 3.96 2.60 4.93
C SER A 11 5.15 1.87 4.29
N GLY A 12 5.89 2.53 3.39
CA GLY A 12 7.10 1.96 2.77
C GLY A 12 6.88 1.17 1.48
N SER A 13 5.69 1.26 0.86
CA SER A 13 5.34 0.52 -0.37
C SER A 13 6.31 0.73 -1.54
N SER A 14 6.85 1.94 -1.72
CA SER A 14 7.85 2.21 -2.77
C SER A 14 9.17 1.46 -2.54
N THR A 15 9.67 1.43 -1.30
CA THR A 15 10.84 0.62 -0.92
C THR A 15 10.57 -0.87 -1.09
N PHE A 16 9.38 -1.33 -0.69
CA PHE A 16 8.94 -2.71 -0.86
C PHE A 16 9.01 -3.14 -2.33
N ILE A 17 8.40 -2.36 -3.23
CA ILE A 17 8.43 -2.65 -4.67
C ILE A 17 9.85 -2.59 -5.24
N LYS A 18 10.70 -1.67 -4.76
CA LYS A 18 12.09 -1.61 -5.21
C LYS A 18 12.86 -2.89 -4.84
N ALA A 19 12.63 -3.46 -3.66
CA ALA A 19 13.17 -4.78 -3.31
C ALA A 19 12.61 -5.89 -4.21
N CYS A 20 11.30 -5.87 -4.51
CA CYS A 20 10.66 -6.83 -5.42
C CYS A 20 11.21 -6.78 -6.85
N LYS A 21 11.90 -5.72 -7.29
CA LYS A 21 12.56 -5.70 -8.60
C LYS A 21 13.73 -6.69 -8.72
N CYS A 22 14.19 -7.28 -7.62
CA CYS A 22 15.17 -8.36 -7.63
C CYS A 22 14.55 -9.73 -7.89
N ILE A 23 13.21 -9.83 -7.95
CA ILE A 23 12.49 -11.05 -8.26
C ILE A 23 12.47 -11.24 -9.79
N THR A 24 12.78 -12.44 -10.27
CA THR A 24 12.93 -12.74 -11.70
C THR A 24 11.69 -13.36 -12.33
N ASN A 25 10.88 -14.08 -11.55
CA ASN A 25 9.66 -14.75 -12.02
C ASN A 25 8.38 -13.92 -11.79
N PHE A 26 8.49 -12.72 -11.19
CA PHE A 26 7.42 -11.73 -11.08
C PHE A 26 7.88 -10.38 -11.61
N SER A 27 7.00 -9.71 -12.36
CA SER A 27 7.13 -8.27 -12.57
C SER A 27 6.65 -7.51 -11.32
N SER A 28 7.16 -6.30 -11.07
CA SER A 28 6.73 -5.48 -9.92
C SER A 28 6.56 -4.00 -10.27
N GLY A 29 5.56 -3.37 -9.65
CA GLY A 29 5.08 -2.05 -9.99
C GLY A 29 4.56 -1.26 -8.79
N HIS A 30 4.74 0.06 -8.83
CA HIS A 30 4.16 0.99 -7.84
C HIS A 30 3.25 1.97 -8.59
N GLU A 31 1.95 1.90 -8.32
CA GLU A 31 0.90 2.75 -8.90
C GLU A 31 0.86 2.71 -10.45
N THR A 32 1.12 1.54 -11.05
CA THR A 32 1.34 1.38 -12.51
C THR A 32 0.10 1.69 -13.33
N ARG A 33 -1.08 1.49 -12.75
CA ARG A 33 -2.39 1.69 -13.41
C ARG A 33 -3.18 2.84 -12.81
N ILE A 34 -2.53 3.75 -12.08
CA ILE A 34 -3.23 4.76 -11.27
C ILE A 34 -4.14 5.71 -12.08
N LYS A 35 -3.82 5.94 -13.36
CA LYS A 35 -4.58 6.83 -14.27
C LYS A 35 -5.58 6.08 -15.16
N LYS A 36 -5.71 4.76 -15.02
CA LYS A 36 -6.65 3.95 -15.79
C LYS A 36 -7.99 3.84 -15.06
N THR A 37 -9.07 3.62 -15.80
CA THR A 37 -10.44 3.48 -15.31
C THR A 37 -11.06 2.18 -15.83
N GLY A 38 -12.18 1.75 -15.24
CA GLY A 38 -12.88 0.51 -15.61
C GLY A 38 -11.97 -0.72 -15.53
N ASP A 39 -12.14 -1.67 -16.45
CA ASP A 39 -11.35 -2.91 -16.47
C ASP A 39 -9.85 -2.68 -16.63
N ALA A 40 -9.47 -1.62 -17.34
CA ALA A 40 -8.07 -1.26 -17.54
C ALA A 40 -7.37 -0.88 -16.23
N ARG A 41 -8.11 -0.40 -15.21
CA ARG A 41 -7.59 -0.14 -13.86
C ARG A 41 -7.06 -1.39 -13.19
N PHE A 42 -7.70 -2.53 -13.45
CA PHE A 42 -7.42 -3.79 -12.79
C PHE A 42 -6.87 -4.84 -13.75
N ALA A 43 -6.39 -4.49 -14.94
CA ALA A 43 -5.87 -5.47 -15.89
C ALA A 43 -4.38 -5.78 -15.65
N PHE A 44 -4.01 -6.12 -14.40
CA PHE A 44 -2.61 -6.43 -14.07
C PHE A 44 -2.14 -7.71 -14.77
N PRO A 45 -0.88 -7.76 -15.28
CA PRO A 45 -0.34 -8.96 -15.90
C PRO A 45 -0.35 -10.17 -14.97
N GLU A 46 -0.20 -11.35 -15.55
CA GLU A 46 0.14 -12.53 -14.76
C GLU A 46 1.52 -12.37 -14.11
N ASN A 47 1.69 -12.95 -12.91
CA ASN A 47 2.91 -12.88 -12.12
C ASN A 47 3.37 -11.44 -11.93
N HIS A 48 2.46 -10.61 -11.42
CA HIS A 48 2.69 -9.20 -11.15
C HIS A 48 2.47 -8.85 -9.68
N ILE A 49 3.42 -8.13 -9.09
CA ILE A 49 3.34 -7.54 -7.75
C ILE A 49 3.04 -6.05 -7.90
N GLU A 50 1.84 -5.62 -7.51
CA GLU A 50 1.46 -4.22 -7.54
C GLU A 50 1.34 -3.67 -6.10
N ALA A 51 1.99 -2.54 -5.85
CA ALA A 51 1.66 -1.70 -4.70
C ALA A 51 0.98 -0.42 -5.18
N ASP A 52 -0.25 -0.19 -4.72
CA ASP A 52 -0.97 1.06 -4.97
C ASP A 52 -1.89 1.30 -3.77
N ASN A 53 -1.61 2.36 -3.01
CA ASN A 53 -2.38 2.66 -1.81
C ASN A 53 -3.84 3.02 -2.11
N ARG A 54 -4.17 3.44 -3.34
CA ARG A 54 -5.55 3.77 -3.76
C ARG A 54 -6.40 2.54 -4.02
N LEU A 55 -5.80 1.35 -4.18
CA LEU A 55 -6.58 0.12 -4.28
C LEU A 55 -7.41 -0.15 -3.01
N SER A 56 -7.06 0.46 -1.87
CA SER A 56 -7.89 0.45 -0.66
C SER A 56 -9.29 1.07 -0.83
N TRP A 57 -9.50 1.89 -1.88
CA TRP A 57 -10.81 2.43 -2.25
C TRP A 57 -11.56 1.55 -3.26
N PHE A 58 -10.91 0.50 -3.78
CA PHE A 58 -11.42 -0.37 -4.84
C PHE A 58 -11.45 -1.84 -4.42
N LEU A 59 -11.61 -2.12 -3.12
CA LEU A 59 -11.56 -3.49 -2.59
C LEU A 59 -12.67 -4.38 -3.14
N GLY A 60 -13.88 -3.85 -3.40
CA GLY A 60 -14.95 -4.60 -4.06
C GLY A 60 -14.63 -4.97 -5.51
N ALA A 61 -13.93 -4.11 -6.25
CA ALA A 61 -13.49 -4.42 -7.61
C ALA A 61 -12.34 -5.45 -7.62
N LEU A 62 -11.44 -5.37 -6.63
CA LEU A 62 -10.42 -6.40 -6.41
C LEU A 62 -11.03 -7.75 -6.03
N GLU A 63 -12.07 -7.75 -5.19
CA GLU A 63 -12.83 -8.96 -4.85
C GLU A 63 -13.39 -9.61 -6.11
N ASN A 64 -14.14 -8.83 -6.90
CA ASN A 64 -14.82 -9.34 -8.08
C ASN A 64 -13.85 -9.92 -9.12
N LYS A 65 -12.68 -9.29 -9.29
CA LYS A 65 -11.73 -9.70 -10.33
C LYS A 65 -10.73 -10.77 -9.88
N TYR A 66 -10.25 -10.69 -8.65
CA TYR A 66 -9.12 -11.49 -8.17
C TYR A 66 -9.46 -12.34 -6.94
N GLY A 67 -10.50 -12.00 -6.18
CA GLY A 67 -11.09 -12.86 -5.14
C GLY A 67 -10.07 -13.60 -4.27
N ASN A 68 -10.04 -14.93 -4.39
CA ASN A 68 -9.08 -15.81 -3.69
C ASN A 68 -7.94 -16.32 -4.58
N SER A 69 -7.89 -15.93 -5.86
CA SER A 69 -6.86 -16.35 -6.81
C SER A 69 -5.59 -15.49 -6.75
N ALA A 70 -5.64 -14.35 -6.04
CA ALA A 70 -4.48 -13.49 -5.79
C ALA A 70 -3.95 -13.66 -4.36
N PHE A 71 -2.70 -13.25 -4.18
CA PHE A 71 -2.04 -13.15 -2.89
C PHE A 71 -2.07 -11.70 -2.40
N TYR A 72 -2.47 -11.47 -1.16
CA TYR A 72 -2.62 -10.12 -0.62
C TYR A 72 -1.67 -9.86 0.56
N VAL A 73 -0.98 -8.74 0.52
CA VAL A 73 -0.14 -8.26 1.62
C VAL A 73 -0.77 -7.01 2.20
N HIS A 74 -1.03 -6.99 3.50
CA HIS A 74 -1.29 -5.74 4.22
C HIS A 74 0.03 -5.19 4.75
N LEU A 75 0.55 -4.15 4.10
CA LEU A 75 1.77 -3.48 4.52
C LEU A 75 1.43 -2.36 5.53
N ILE A 76 1.77 -2.61 6.79
CA ILE A 76 1.47 -1.76 7.94
C ILE A 76 2.75 -1.05 8.38
N ARG A 77 2.61 0.18 8.84
CA ARG A 77 3.65 0.94 9.54
C ARG A 77 3.08 1.40 10.87
N ASN A 78 3.94 1.69 11.85
CA ASN A 78 3.56 2.37 13.07
C ASN A 78 2.57 3.52 12.80
N ARG A 79 1.44 3.47 13.51
CA ARG A 79 0.29 4.35 13.28
C ARG A 79 0.64 5.82 13.44
N GLU A 80 1.23 6.22 14.57
CA GLU A 80 1.62 7.62 14.81
C GLU A 80 2.65 8.11 13.80
N ALA A 81 3.62 7.27 13.43
CA ALA A 81 4.61 7.63 12.40
C ALA A 81 3.96 7.86 11.03
N THR A 82 2.91 7.10 10.71
CA THR A 82 2.12 7.24 9.47
C THR A 82 1.28 8.52 9.50
N ILE A 83 0.58 8.78 10.60
CA ILE A 83 -0.21 10.00 10.83
C ILE A 83 0.69 11.24 10.70
N ASN A 84 1.83 11.26 11.38
CA ASN A 84 2.76 12.38 11.32
C ASN A 84 3.34 12.57 9.90
N SER A 85 3.56 11.47 9.16
CA SER A 85 3.98 11.56 7.76
C SER A 85 2.90 12.19 6.87
N PHE A 86 1.63 11.83 7.03
CA PHE A 86 0.56 12.50 6.28
C PHE A 86 0.40 13.96 6.68
N ASN A 87 0.46 14.25 7.98
CA ASN A 87 0.24 15.59 8.51
C ASN A 87 1.29 16.60 8.04
N SER A 88 2.47 16.15 7.60
CA SER A 88 3.49 17.03 7.02
C SER A 88 3.30 17.31 5.51
N ARG A 89 2.25 16.76 4.86
CA ARG A 89 2.11 16.69 3.38
C ARG A 89 0.78 17.21 2.84
N TRP A 90 0.05 18.01 3.61
CA TRP A 90 -1.22 18.62 3.17
C TRP A 90 -1.11 19.42 1.87
N LYS A 91 0.03 20.08 1.65
CA LYS A 91 0.26 20.94 0.48
C LYS A 91 0.80 20.19 -0.74
N ASN A 92 1.10 18.89 -0.62
CA ASN A 92 1.62 18.12 -1.74
C ASN A 92 0.55 17.96 -2.83
N LYS A 93 0.95 18.12 -4.09
CA LYS A 93 0.07 17.83 -5.23
C LYS A 93 -0.39 16.38 -5.18
N GLY A 94 -1.71 16.16 -5.28
CA GLY A 94 -2.29 14.81 -5.21
C GLY A 94 -2.28 14.19 -3.81
N SER A 95 -2.15 15.00 -2.76
CA SER A 95 -2.26 14.54 -1.36
C SER A 95 -3.58 13.84 -1.12
N ILE A 96 -3.51 12.53 -0.84
CA ILE A 96 -4.70 11.70 -0.64
C ILE A 96 -5.44 12.06 0.65
N VAL A 97 -4.74 12.48 1.70
CA VAL A 97 -5.39 12.93 2.95
C VAL A 97 -6.13 14.25 2.74
N LYS A 98 -5.63 15.13 1.87
CA LYS A 98 -6.35 16.33 1.45
C LYS A 98 -7.62 15.97 0.67
N ALA A 99 -7.52 15.06 -0.29
CA ALA A 99 -8.69 14.59 -1.04
C ALA A 99 -9.72 13.91 -0.13
N PHE A 100 -9.27 13.08 0.82
CA PHE A 100 -10.13 12.48 1.84
C PHE A 100 -10.86 13.55 2.67
N SER A 101 -10.12 14.55 3.14
CA SER A 101 -10.71 15.68 3.87
C SER A 101 -11.76 16.45 3.06
N GLU A 102 -11.37 16.95 1.89
CA GLU A 102 -12.18 17.92 1.16
C GLU A 102 -13.30 17.27 0.35
N SER A 103 -13.06 16.07 -0.17
CA SER A 103 -13.99 15.41 -1.11
C SER A 103 -14.77 14.26 -0.47
N ILE A 104 -14.18 13.52 0.48
CA ILE A 104 -14.88 12.39 1.12
C ILE A 104 -15.59 12.85 2.40
N LEU A 105 -14.92 13.61 3.26
CA LEU A 105 -15.50 14.12 4.50
C LEU A 105 -16.23 15.46 4.33
N TYR A 106 -16.14 16.08 3.15
CA TYR A 106 -16.66 17.43 2.91
C TYR A 106 -16.21 18.45 3.97
N SER A 107 -14.94 18.35 4.40
CA SER A 107 -14.30 19.20 5.39
C SER A 107 -13.15 19.98 4.71
N PRO A 108 -13.38 21.24 4.30
CA PRO A 108 -12.38 22.02 3.57
C PRO A 108 -11.15 22.34 4.45
N THR A 109 -9.95 22.16 3.91
CA THR A 109 -8.70 22.35 4.67
C THR A 109 -8.41 23.80 5.08
N LEU A 110 -9.12 24.76 4.47
CA LEU A 110 -9.05 26.19 4.76
C LEU A 110 -9.57 26.51 6.18
N PHE A 111 -10.58 25.77 6.65
CA PHE A 111 -11.21 26.01 7.96
C PHE A 111 -10.61 25.16 9.09
N GLN A 112 -9.57 24.39 8.80
CA GLN A 112 -9.02 23.42 9.74
C GLN A 112 -7.77 23.93 10.45
N THR A 113 -7.79 23.80 11.78
CA THR A 113 -6.63 23.98 12.64
C THR A 113 -5.59 22.87 12.42
N LYS A 114 -4.41 23.03 13.06
CA LYS A 114 -3.39 21.97 13.05
C LYS A 114 -3.86 20.69 13.75
N LYS A 115 -4.73 20.83 14.78
CA LYS A 115 -5.30 19.70 15.52
C LYS A 115 -6.26 18.92 14.64
N ASP A 116 -7.20 19.60 14.00
CA ASP A 116 -8.19 18.99 13.08
C ASP A 116 -7.49 18.22 11.95
N LYS A 117 -6.42 18.80 11.39
CA LYS A 117 -5.60 18.15 10.37
C LYS A 117 -4.96 16.85 10.90
N LYS A 118 -4.43 16.83 12.13
CA LYS A 118 -3.88 15.59 12.69
C LYS A 118 -4.98 14.55 12.91
N GLU A 119 -6.16 14.97 13.38
CA GLU A 119 -7.32 14.09 13.57
C GLU A 119 -7.83 13.50 12.25
N ILE A 120 -7.87 14.28 11.17
CA ILE A 120 -8.24 13.76 9.84
C ILE A 120 -7.20 12.77 9.32
N CYS A 121 -5.90 13.02 9.54
CA CYS A 121 -4.86 12.05 9.21
C CYS A 121 -5.05 10.74 9.99
N SER A 122 -5.40 10.83 11.27
CA SER A 122 -5.74 9.68 12.11
C SER A 122 -6.92 8.91 11.53
N PHE A 123 -8.03 9.60 11.26
CA PHE A 123 -9.23 8.99 10.73
C PHE A 123 -9.01 8.31 9.38
N TYR A 124 -8.25 8.94 8.49
CA TYR A 124 -7.85 8.35 7.21
C TYR A 124 -7.07 7.03 7.40
N VAL A 125 -6.05 7.04 8.28
CA VAL A 125 -5.21 5.85 8.54
C VAL A 125 -6.05 4.70 9.09
N ASP A 126 -6.91 4.99 10.07
CA ASP A 126 -7.76 3.98 10.70
C ASP A 126 -8.80 3.43 9.72
N THR A 127 -9.42 4.30 8.92
CA THR A 127 -10.39 3.91 7.88
C THR A 127 -9.77 2.96 6.87
N VAL A 128 -8.60 3.31 6.31
CA VAL A 128 -7.98 2.49 5.28
C VAL A 128 -7.48 1.15 5.84
N ASN A 129 -6.89 1.13 7.05
CA ASN A 129 -6.49 -0.14 7.68
C ASN A 129 -7.70 -1.03 7.95
N THR A 130 -8.77 -0.48 8.53
CA THR A 130 -10.01 -1.23 8.81
C THR A 130 -10.61 -1.81 7.53
N ASN A 131 -10.67 -1.03 6.45
CA ASN A 131 -11.17 -1.49 5.16
C ASN A 131 -10.34 -2.68 4.62
N ILE A 132 -9.01 -2.59 4.68
CA ILE A 132 -8.12 -3.66 4.25
C ILE A 132 -8.30 -4.89 5.14
N GLU A 133 -8.29 -4.74 6.46
CA GLU A 133 -8.48 -5.84 7.42
C GLU A 133 -9.79 -6.59 7.17
N MET A 134 -10.88 -5.85 6.98
CA MET A 134 -12.20 -6.43 6.69
C MET A 134 -12.23 -7.16 5.35
N PHE A 135 -11.65 -6.58 4.30
CA PHE A 135 -11.51 -7.25 2.99
C PHE A 135 -10.68 -8.54 3.08
N LEU A 136 -9.59 -8.50 3.84
CA LEU A 136 -8.70 -9.64 3.99
C LEU A 136 -9.27 -10.74 4.88
N LYS A 137 -10.28 -10.47 5.73
CA LYS A 137 -10.79 -11.41 6.74
C LYS A 137 -11.00 -12.84 6.21
N ASN A 138 -11.54 -12.98 5.01
CA ASN A 138 -11.88 -14.28 4.41
C ASN A 138 -10.95 -14.71 3.25
N LYS A 139 -9.79 -14.05 3.07
CA LYS A 139 -8.82 -14.42 2.02
C LYS A 139 -7.98 -15.61 2.43
N THR A 140 -7.81 -16.57 1.53
CA THR A 140 -6.95 -17.75 1.74
C THR A 140 -5.48 -17.36 1.69
N HIS A 141 -5.08 -16.60 0.67
CA HIS A 141 -3.70 -16.21 0.41
C HIS A 141 -3.46 -14.78 0.86
N LYS A 142 -3.08 -14.61 2.13
CA LYS A 142 -2.81 -13.31 2.71
C LYS A 142 -1.66 -13.33 3.71
N MET A 143 -1.03 -12.18 3.90
CA MET A 143 -0.11 -11.95 5.01
C MET A 143 -0.12 -10.49 5.44
N ILE A 144 0.36 -10.25 6.65
CA ILE A 144 0.63 -8.91 7.18
C ILE A 144 2.14 -8.72 7.20
N ILE A 145 2.61 -7.56 6.76
CA ILE A 145 4.01 -7.15 6.87
C ILE A 145 4.07 -5.80 7.58
N HIS A 146 4.91 -5.72 8.60
CA HIS A 146 5.19 -4.50 9.34
C HIS A 146 6.48 -3.88 8.80
N LEU A 147 6.43 -2.61 8.43
CA LEU A 147 7.58 -1.87 7.95
C LEU A 147 8.76 -1.93 8.93
N GLU A 148 8.47 -1.89 10.23
CA GLU A 148 9.46 -1.96 11.30
C GLU A 148 10.14 -3.33 11.42
N LYS A 149 9.53 -4.38 10.85
CA LYS A 149 10.03 -5.77 10.86
C LYS A 149 10.33 -6.28 9.45
N ILE A 150 10.41 -5.38 8.47
CA ILE A 150 10.43 -5.74 7.04
C ILE A 150 11.63 -6.62 6.68
N GLU A 151 12.78 -6.48 7.34
CA GLU A 151 13.96 -7.34 7.08
C GLU A 151 13.69 -8.81 7.43
N LYS A 152 12.84 -9.07 8.42
CA LYS A 152 12.47 -10.43 8.84
C LYS A 152 11.27 -10.95 8.06
N GLU A 153 10.29 -10.10 7.78
CA GLU A 153 9.01 -10.50 7.19
C GLU A 153 9.03 -10.51 5.65
N PHE A 154 9.91 -9.75 5.00
CA PHE A 154 10.07 -9.78 3.53
C PHE A 154 10.60 -11.11 2.99
N PRO A 155 11.59 -11.80 3.60
CA PRO A 155 11.97 -13.15 3.21
C PRO A 155 10.81 -14.16 3.33
N GLN A 156 9.90 -13.97 4.29
CA GLN A 156 8.72 -14.84 4.44
C GLN A 156 7.75 -14.61 3.27
N PHE A 157 7.52 -13.35 2.90
CA PHE A 157 6.77 -12.99 1.69
C PHE A 157 7.38 -13.61 0.45
N TRP A 158 8.69 -13.47 0.26
CA TRP A 158 9.42 -14.01 -0.87
C TRP A 158 9.15 -15.51 -1.04
N ASN A 159 9.25 -16.27 0.06
CA ASN A 159 8.97 -17.70 0.05
C ASN A 159 7.49 -18.02 -0.18
N ALA A 160 6.58 -17.26 0.41
CA ALA A 160 5.14 -17.47 0.31
C ALA A 160 4.59 -17.31 -1.11
N ILE A 161 5.22 -16.47 -1.94
CA ILE A 161 4.86 -16.31 -3.35
C ILE A 161 5.73 -17.14 -4.30
N HIS A 162 6.62 -17.98 -3.76
CA HIS A 162 7.62 -18.73 -4.53
C HIS A 162 8.46 -17.84 -5.45
N ALA A 163 8.89 -16.68 -4.93
CA ALA A 163 9.74 -15.77 -5.70
C ALA A 163 11.12 -16.39 -5.96
N GLU A 164 11.63 -16.13 -7.16
CA GLU A 164 12.97 -16.50 -7.61
C GLU A 164 13.82 -15.25 -7.81
N GLY A 165 15.14 -15.37 -7.69
CA GLY A 165 16.08 -14.26 -7.88
C GLY A 165 17.01 -14.06 -6.68
N ASP A 166 17.52 -12.84 -6.52
CA ASP A 166 18.52 -12.51 -5.50
C ASP A 166 17.88 -11.91 -4.24
N LEU A 167 17.49 -12.79 -3.31
CA LEU A 167 16.90 -12.39 -2.03
C LEU A 167 17.86 -11.53 -1.17
N LYS A 168 19.18 -11.75 -1.26
CA LYS A 168 20.16 -10.97 -0.49
C LYS A 168 20.18 -9.52 -0.98
N LYS A 169 20.21 -9.33 -2.29
CA LYS A 169 20.10 -8.00 -2.91
C LYS A 169 18.75 -7.35 -2.65
N ALA A 170 17.65 -8.11 -2.70
CA ALA A 170 16.33 -7.59 -2.35
C ALA A 170 16.28 -7.07 -0.90
N THR A 171 16.87 -7.81 0.03
CA THR A 171 16.89 -7.44 1.45
C THR A 171 17.78 -6.21 1.69
N SER A 172 18.88 -6.03 0.95
CA SER A 172 19.70 -4.83 1.07
C SER A 172 18.99 -3.57 0.56
N GLU A 173 18.14 -3.67 -0.47
CA GLU A 173 17.32 -2.56 -0.95
C GLU A 173 16.35 -2.02 0.11
N LEU A 174 15.89 -2.87 1.04
CA LEU A 174 15.01 -2.48 2.14
C LEU A 174 15.69 -1.54 3.16
N ARG A 175 17.02 -1.65 3.30
CA ARG A 175 17.83 -0.82 4.21
C ARG A 175 18.08 0.59 3.68
N ILE A 176 17.96 0.77 2.38
CA ILE A 176 18.18 2.05 1.75
C ILE A 176 16.95 2.92 2.02
N LYS A 177 17.17 4.08 2.67
CA LYS A 177 16.13 5.08 2.86
C LYS A 177 15.77 5.72 1.51
N HIS A 178 14.88 5.09 0.75
CA HIS A 178 14.39 5.62 -0.53
C HIS A 178 13.42 6.81 -0.39
N ASN A 179 13.10 7.23 0.84
CA ASN A 179 12.25 8.39 1.11
C ASN A 179 13.02 9.43 1.93
N ARG A 180 13.67 10.38 1.24
CA ARG A 180 13.92 11.70 1.85
C ARG A 180 12.54 12.29 2.15
N SER A 181 12.31 12.55 3.44
CA SER A 181 11.09 13.12 4.01
C SER A 181 10.61 14.35 3.24
#